data_AF-A0A286P3S8-F1
#
_entry.id   AF-A0A286P3S8-F1
#
_cell.length_a   1.000
_cell.length_b   1.000
_cell.length_c   1.000
_cell.angle_alpha   90.00
_cell.angle_beta   90.00
_cell.angle_gamma   90.00
#
_symmetry.space_group_name_H-M   'P 1'
#
loop_
_entity.id
_entity.type
_entity.pdbx_description
1 polymer ?
#
loop_
_entity_poly.entity_id
_entity_poly.type
_entity_poly.pdbx_seq_one_letter_code
_entity_poly.pdbx_strand_id
1 'polypeptide(L)'
;MNVDELGKLIDSESTMMDLSRELWYCHQLSQLSTEDVANHKVELLRVLEALRDSHTQAFYEVTPRHFEHLKRFVEWLDKILHLFSQQETRDELREIRDVFRLNID
;
A
#
# COMPACT_ATOMS: atom_id res chain seq x y z
N MET A 1 -10.15 7.53 8.94
CA MET A 1 -10.58 6.68 7.83
C MET A 1 -10.09 5.28 8.12
N ASN A 2 -10.93 4.28 7.96
CA ASN A 2 -10.58 2.87 8.22
C ASN A 2 -10.31 2.12 6.90
N VAL A 3 -9.95 0.83 7.01
CA VAL A 3 -9.63 -0.02 5.85
C VAL A 3 -10.84 -0.17 4.92
N ASP A 4 -12.05 -0.35 5.46
CA ASP A 4 -13.26 -0.51 4.67
C ASP A 4 -13.59 0.73 3.83
N GLU A 5 -13.44 1.91 4.42
CA GLU A 5 -13.62 3.19 3.72
C GLU A 5 -12.60 3.35 2.59
N LEU A 6 -11.33 3.01 2.84
CA LEU A 6 -10.29 3.00 1.79
C LEU A 6 -10.60 1.99 0.69
N GLY A 7 -11.09 0.82 1.06
CA GLY A 7 -11.53 -0.23 0.14
C GLY A 7 -12.63 0.26 -0.81
N LYS A 8 -13.65 0.95 -0.29
CA LYS A 8 -14.72 1.51 -1.13
C LYS A 8 -14.22 2.62 -2.05
N LEU A 9 -13.26 3.42 -1.60
CA LEU A 9 -12.71 4.49 -2.41
C LEU A 9 -11.86 3.92 -3.55
N ILE A 10 -10.99 2.94 -3.28
CA ILE A 10 -10.10 2.39 -4.30
C ILE A 10 -10.88 1.62 -5.39
N ASP A 11 -12.02 1.03 -5.05
CA ASP A 11 -12.93 0.38 -6.02
C ASP A 11 -13.50 1.37 -7.06
N SER A 12 -13.51 2.66 -6.74
CA SER A 12 -14.00 3.71 -7.64
C SER A 12 -12.89 4.36 -8.48
N GLU A 13 -11.63 3.99 -8.23
CA GLU A 13 -10.48 4.51 -8.97
C GLU A 13 -10.28 3.79 -10.31
N SER A 14 -9.60 4.46 -11.24
CA SER A 14 -9.05 3.79 -12.41
C SER A 14 -7.90 2.86 -12.01
N THR A 15 -7.72 1.77 -12.75
CA THR A 15 -6.61 0.83 -12.56
C THR A 15 -5.24 1.51 -12.58
N MET A 16 -5.10 2.59 -13.34
CA MET A 16 -3.95 3.49 -13.27
C MET A 16 -4.34 4.76 -12.52
N MET A 17 -3.77 4.97 -11.35
CA MET A 17 -3.87 6.21 -10.58
C MET A 17 -2.71 7.14 -10.92
N ASP A 18 -2.93 8.46 -10.79
CA ASP A 18 -1.80 9.38 -10.76
C ASP A 18 -0.98 9.21 -9.46
N LEU A 19 0.28 9.61 -9.51
CA LEU A 19 1.21 9.47 -8.37
C LEU A 19 0.71 10.19 -7.11
N SER A 20 0.03 11.33 -7.25
CA SER A 20 -0.46 12.07 -6.08
C SER A 20 -1.55 11.27 -5.35
N ARG A 21 -2.40 10.58 -6.12
CA ARG A 21 -3.45 9.72 -5.60
C ARG A 21 -2.90 8.46 -4.95
N GLU A 22 -1.93 7.79 -5.59
CA GLU A 22 -1.25 6.64 -4.97
C GLU A 22 -0.57 7.00 -3.64
N LEU A 23 0.17 8.11 -3.62
CA LEU A 23 0.84 8.58 -2.41
C LEU A 23 -0.16 8.96 -1.32
N TRP A 24 -1.33 9.45 -1.69
CA TRP A 24 -2.41 9.72 -0.74
C TRP A 24 -2.90 8.41 -0.09
N TYR A 25 -3.17 7.36 -0.86
CA TYR A 25 -3.58 6.06 -0.31
C TYR A 25 -2.47 5.44 0.56
N CYS A 26 -1.22 5.46 0.09
CA CYS A 26 -0.06 4.99 0.86
C CYS A 26 0.04 5.72 2.20
N HIS A 27 -0.18 7.04 2.18
CA HIS A 27 -0.20 7.84 3.40
C HIS A 27 -1.36 7.42 4.33
N GLN A 28 -2.60 7.31 3.83
CA GLN A 28 -3.75 6.92 4.66
C GLN A 28 -3.57 5.54 5.29
N LEU A 29 -3.09 4.56 4.52
CA LEU A 29 -2.78 3.22 5.01
C LEU A 29 -1.74 3.28 6.14
N SER A 30 -0.68 4.07 5.97
CA SER A 30 0.39 4.21 6.97
C SER A 30 -0.08 4.82 8.31
N GLN A 31 -1.29 5.38 8.37
CA GLN A 31 -1.88 5.94 9.59
C GLN A 31 -2.84 4.97 10.30
N LEU A 32 -3.13 3.80 9.70
CA LEU A 32 -4.05 2.83 10.29
C LEU A 32 -3.45 2.22 11.57
N SER A 33 -4.32 1.94 12.53
CA SER A 33 -3.94 1.23 13.74
C SER A 33 -3.61 -0.23 13.43
N THR A 34 -2.75 -0.85 14.24
CA THR A 34 -2.45 -2.29 14.10
C THR A 34 -3.69 -3.16 14.30
N GLU A 35 -4.65 -2.70 15.11
CA GLU A 35 -5.93 -3.37 15.34
C GLU A 35 -6.80 -3.36 14.07
N ASP A 36 -6.95 -2.20 13.42
CA ASP A 36 -7.70 -2.08 12.17
C ASP A 36 -7.08 -2.96 11.07
N VAL A 37 -5.75 -2.95 10.95
CA VAL A 37 -4.99 -3.77 10.00
C VAL A 37 -5.20 -5.26 10.24
N ALA A 38 -5.14 -5.71 11.50
CA ALA A 38 -5.30 -7.13 11.84
C ALA A 38 -6.74 -7.62 11.62
N ASN A 39 -7.74 -6.77 11.89
CA ASN A 39 -9.15 -7.13 11.81
C ASN A 39 -9.73 -7.05 10.39
N HIS A 40 -9.13 -6.28 9.48
CA HIS A 40 -9.63 -6.08 8.10
C HIS A 40 -8.63 -6.58 7.06
N LYS A 41 -8.09 -7.79 7.30
CA LYS A 41 -7.05 -8.40 6.45
C LYS A 41 -7.43 -8.42 4.96
N VAL A 42 -8.64 -8.88 4.63
CA VAL A 42 -9.06 -9.11 3.24
C VAL A 42 -9.15 -7.78 2.49
N GLU A 43 -9.79 -6.79 3.08
CA GLU A 43 -9.94 -5.46 2.52
C GLU A 43 -8.59 -4.75 2.41
N LEU A 44 -7.70 -4.94 3.38
CA LEU A 44 -6.34 -4.41 3.33
C LEU A 44 -5.57 -4.96 2.13
N LEU A 45 -5.52 -6.28 1.97
CA LEU A 45 -4.80 -6.91 0.86
C LEU A 45 -5.33 -6.43 -0.47
N ARG A 46 -6.65 -6.33 -0.61
CA ARG A 46 -7.29 -5.80 -1.82
C ARG A 46 -6.87 -4.37 -2.14
N VAL A 47 -6.83 -3.48 -1.14
CA VAL A 47 -6.36 -2.09 -1.35
C VAL A 47 -4.88 -2.08 -1.75
N LEU A 48 -4.06 -2.90 -1.11
CA LEU A 48 -2.63 -3.00 -1.39
C LEU A 48 -2.34 -3.58 -2.79
N GLU A 49 -3.12 -4.56 -3.23
CA GLU A 49 -3.05 -5.12 -4.58
C GLU A 49 -3.37 -4.08 -5.64
N ALA A 50 -4.47 -3.33 -5.47
CA ALA A 50 -4.83 -2.25 -6.39
C ALA A 50 -3.74 -1.15 -6.46
N LEU A 51 -3.11 -0.83 -5.33
CA LEU A 51 -1.97 0.09 -5.31
C LEU A 51 -0.75 -0.48 -6.02
N ARG A 52 -0.40 -1.75 -5.78
CA ARG A 52 0.69 -2.43 -6.49
C ARG A 52 0.46 -2.39 -8.00
N ASP A 53 -0.74 -2.77 -8.44
CA ASP A 53 -1.07 -2.85 -9.85
C ASP A 53 -0.99 -1.47 -10.52
N SER A 54 -1.53 -0.44 -9.88
CA SER A 54 -1.38 0.94 -10.34
C SER A 54 0.10 1.36 -10.42
N HIS A 55 0.86 1.09 -9.37
CA HIS A 55 2.27 1.49 -9.26
C HIS A 55 3.16 0.83 -10.33
N THR A 56 2.87 -0.42 -10.68
CA THR A 56 3.61 -1.15 -11.74
C THR A 56 3.27 -0.68 -13.15
N GLN A 57 2.06 -0.17 -13.38
CA GLN A 57 1.60 0.26 -14.70
C GLN A 57 1.91 1.73 -15.00
N ALA A 58 2.17 2.51 -13.96
CA ALA A 58 2.35 3.93 -14.10
C ALA A 58 3.81 4.32 -14.43
N PHE A 59 3.96 5.27 -15.36
CA PHE A 59 5.24 5.86 -15.72
C PHE A 59 5.25 7.31 -15.24
N TYR A 60 5.83 7.56 -14.06
CA TYR A 60 5.97 8.92 -13.52
C TYR A 60 7.39 9.18 -13.00
N GLU A 61 7.79 10.45 -13.06
CA GLU A 61 9.07 10.91 -12.54
C GLU A 61 8.98 11.07 -11.01
N VAL A 62 9.71 10.23 -10.28
CA VAL A 62 9.73 10.26 -8.81
C VAL A 62 10.64 11.40 -8.35
N THR A 63 10.07 12.38 -7.65
CA THR A 63 10.83 13.49 -7.04
C THR A 63 11.34 13.09 -5.66
N PRO A 64 12.38 13.74 -5.10
CA PRO A 64 12.86 13.49 -3.73
C PRO A 64 11.77 13.49 -2.65
N ARG A 65 10.72 14.30 -2.83
CA ARG A 65 9.59 14.34 -1.89
C ARG A 65 8.73 13.08 -1.99
N HIS A 66 8.55 12.54 -3.19
CA HIS A 66 7.80 11.29 -3.40
C HIS A 66 8.53 10.10 -2.79
N PHE A 67 9.87 10.06 -2.88
CA PHE A 67 10.71 9.04 -2.24
C PHE A 67 10.45 8.92 -0.73
N GLU A 68 10.38 10.04 -0.01
CA GLU A 68 10.12 10.02 1.44
C GLU A 68 8.76 9.42 1.80
N HIS A 69 7.74 9.67 0.96
CA HIS A 69 6.41 9.08 1.17
C HIS A 69 6.41 7.57 0.90
N LEU A 70 7.04 7.13 -0.19
CA LEU A 70 7.18 5.71 -0.54
C LEU A 70 8.01 4.96 0.51
N LYS A 71 9.10 5.56 1.00
CA LYS A 71 9.93 4.97 2.06
C LYS A 71 9.16 4.75 3.35
N ARG A 72 8.41 5.75 3.82
CA ARG A 72 7.56 5.59 5.02
C ARG A 72 6.50 4.50 4.83
N PHE A 73 5.97 4.37 3.62
CA PHE A 73 5.00 3.34 3.30
C PHE A 73 5.63 1.94 3.32
N VAL A 74 6.82 1.76 2.72
CA VAL A 74 7.58 0.51 2.80
C VAL A 74 7.92 0.14 4.24
N GLU A 75 8.38 1.10 5.05
CA GLU A 75 8.64 0.88 6.48
C GLU A 75 7.38 0.49 7.25
N TRP A 76 6.21 1.00 6.84
CA TRP A 76 4.93 0.60 7.42
C TRP A 76 4.53 -0.82 7.01
N LEU A 77 4.71 -1.20 5.74
CA LEU A 77 4.50 -2.57 5.26
C LEU A 77 5.36 -3.57 6.06
N ASP A 78 6.62 -3.25 6.31
CA ASP A 78 7.52 -4.08 7.14
C ASP A 78 7.01 -4.25 8.57
N LYS A 79 6.40 -3.21 9.16
CA LYS A 79 5.82 -3.30 10.52
C LYS A 79 4.60 -4.21 10.56
N ILE A 80 3.72 -4.12 9.56
CA ILE A 80 2.46 -4.89 9.57
C ILE A 80 2.65 -6.35 9.16
N LEU A 81 3.74 -6.70 8.47
CA LEU A 81 4.07 -8.10 8.13
C LEU A 81 4.03 -9.04 9.33
N HIS A 82 4.44 -8.57 10.49
CA HIS A 82 4.48 -9.37 11.73
C HIS A 82 3.10 -9.60 12.36
N LEU A 83 2.07 -8.86 11.94
CA LEU A 83 0.70 -9.01 12.44
C LEU A 83 0.01 -10.25 11.87
N PHE A 84 0.48 -10.76 10.74
CA PHE A 84 -0.12 -11.89 10.05
C PHE A 84 0.69 -13.17 10.28
N SER A 85 0.04 -14.21 10.82
CA SER A 85 0.68 -15.52 11.06
C SER A 85 0.68 -16.44 9.83
N GLN A 86 -0.25 -16.20 8.90
CA GLN A 86 -0.42 -17.01 7.69
C GLN A 86 0.72 -16.73 6.70
N GLN A 87 1.35 -17.80 6.20
CA GLN A 87 2.51 -17.70 5.31
C GLN A 87 2.15 -16.98 4.00
N GLU A 88 1.07 -17.39 3.37
CA GLU A 88 0.54 -16.81 2.12
C GLU A 88 0.40 -15.29 2.20
N THR A 89 -0.27 -14.78 3.23
CA THR A 89 -0.45 -13.34 3.45
C THR A 89 0.86 -12.59 3.65
N ARG A 90 1.83 -13.20 4.35
CA ARG A 90 3.14 -12.59 4.51
C ARG A 90 3.88 -12.53 3.18
N ASP A 91 3.71 -13.52 2.32
CA ASP A 91 4.36 -13.55 1.01
C ASP A 91 3.74 -12.54 0.05
N GLU A 92 2.41 -12.40 0.02
CA GLU A 92 1.71 -11.33 -0.71
C GLU A 92 2.17 -9.93 -0.28
N LEU A 93 2.21 -9.67 1.03
CA LEU A 93 2.67 -8.39 1.57
C LEU A 93 4.14 -8.10 1.26
N ARG A 94 5.00 -9.14 1.22
CA ARG A 94 6.41 -9.00 0.82
C ARG A 94 6.53 -8.64 -0.65
N GLU A 95 5.77 -9.31 -1.52
CA GLU A 95 5.75 -9.02 -2.95
C GLU A 95 5.35 -7.56 -3.21
N ILE A 96 4.25 -7.11 -2.56
CA ILE A 96 3.79 -5.72 -2.66
C ILE A 96 4.88 -4.76 -2.18
N ARG A 97 5.46 -5.00 -1.00
CA ARG A 97 6.54 -4.18 -0.45
C ARG A 97 7.73 -4.08 -1.42
N ASP A 98 8.13 -5.20 -2.01
CA ASP A 98 9.30 -5.25 -2.89
C ASP A 98 9.08 -4.43 -4.17
N VAL A 99 7.86 -4.44 -4.72
CA VAL A 99 7.46 -3.56 -5.84
C VAL A 99 7.67 -2.08 -5.49
N PHE A 100 7.21 -1.63 -4.32
CA PHE A 100 7.39 -0.25 -3.90
C PHE A 100 8.85 0.09 -3.57
N ARG A 101 9.63 -0.90 -3.10
CA ARG A 101 11.04 -0.70 -2.75
C ARG A 101 11.95 -0.52 -3.96
N LEU A 102 11.67 -1.18 -5.08
CA LEU A 102 12.46 -1.05 -6.32
C LEU A 102 12.53 0.40 -6.84
N ASN A 103 11.58 1.24 -6.45
CA ASN A 103 11.51 2.65 -6.82
C ASN A 103 12.14 3.59 -5.78
N ILE A 104 12.85 3.06 -4.78
CA ILE A 104 13.46 3.83 -3.68
C ILE A 104 15.00 3.72 -3.66
N ASP A 105 15.55 2.62 -4.18
CA ASP A 105 17.00 2.37 -4.28
C ASP A 105 17.61 2.93 -5.58
#